data_AF-A0A661VGX6-F1
#
_entry.id   AF-A0A661VGX6-F1
#
_cell.length_a   1.000
_cell.length_b   1.000
_cell.length_c   1.000
_cell.angle_alpha   90.00
_cell.angle_beta   90.00
_cell.angle_gamma   90.00
#
_symmetry.space_group_name_H-M   'P 1'
#
loop_
_entity.id
_entity.type
_entity.pdbx_description
1 polymer ?
#
loop_
_entity_poly.entity_id
_entity_poly.type
_entity_poly.pdbx_seq_one_letter_code
_entity_poly.pdbx_strand_id
1 'polypeptide(L)'
;MKEPISVERVKEIKAKYEQELLSKPNVVGLGVGYREVGGQMTDQVGLIVMVRRKVPLDQLAPQEVIPAQIEGIPTDVREVGEVRALS
;
A
#
# COMPACT_ATOMS: atom_id res chain seq x y z
N MET A 1 -23.32 1.81 7.51
CA MET A 1 -22.70 1.05 6.41
C MET A 1 -21.68 1.98 5.77
N LYS A 2 -20.39 1.63 5.72
CA LYS A 2 -19.40 2.43 4.98
C LYS A 2 -19.68 2.25 3.49
N GLU A 3 -19.73 3.33 2.73
CA GLU A 3 -19.85 3.22 1.27
C GLU A 3 -18.70 2.38 0.72
N PRO A 4 -18.97 1.49 -0.25
CA PRO A 4 -17.92 0.71 -0.88
C PRO A 4 -16.97 1.65 -1.62
N ILE A 5 -15.69 1.55 -1.28
CA ILE A 5 -14.63 2.30 -1.95
C ILE A 5 -14.53 1.80 -3.39
N SER A 6 -14.70 2.68 -4.38
CA SER A 6 -14.58 2.32 -5.79
C SER A 6 -13.12 2.17 -6.22
N VAL A 7 -12.88 1.28 -7.17
CA VAL A 7 -11.55 1.05 -7.77
C VAL A 7 -11.02 2.34 -8.42
N GLU A 8 -11.90 3.13 -9.02
CA GLU A 8 -11.60 4.41 -9.68
C GLU A 8 -11.03 5.40 -8.67
N ARG A 9 -11.68 5.53 -7.50
CA ARG A 9 -11.21 6.41 -6.43
C ARG A 9 -9.83 6.00 -5.92
N VAL A 10 -9.59 4.70 -5.75
CA VAL A 10 -8.27 4.21 -5.32
C VAL A 10 -7.21 4.47 -6.39
N LYS A 11 -7.53 4.36 -7.68
CA LYS A 11 -6.60 4.70 -8.78
C LYS A 11 -6.23 6.18 -8.77
N GLU A 12 -7.18 7.08 -8.52
CA GLU A 12 -6.91 8.51 -8.38
C GLU A 12 -5.96 8.79 -7.21
N ILE A 13 -6.25 8.21 -6.04
CA ILE A 13 -5.39 8.36 -4.86
C ILE A 13 -4.01 7.76 -5.11
N LYS A 14 -3.92 6.58 -5.73
CA LYS A 14 -2.66 5.98 -6.13
C LYS A 14 -1.86 6.97 -6.98
N ALA A 15 -2.44 7.51 -8.05
CA ALA A 15 -1.75 8.45 -8.95
C ALA A 15 -1.29 9.72 -8.23
N LYS A 16 -2.11 10.24 -7.30
CA LYS A 16 -1.80 11.45 -6.51
C LYS A 16 -0.59 11.25 -5.57
N TYR A 17 -0.50 10.08 -4.93
CA TYR A 17 0.53 9.79 -3.92
C TYR A 17 1.67 8.91 -4.45
N GLU A 18 1.65 8.54 -5.74
CA GLU A 18 2.57 7.57 -6.32
C GLU A 18 4.04 7.96 -6.12
N GLN A 19 4.39 9.18 -6.53
CA GLN A 19 5.77 9.66 -6.45
C GLN A 19 6.26 9.77 -5.00
N GLU A 20 5.41 10.20 -4.08
CA GLU A 20 5.75 10.38 -2.68
C GLU A 20 5.88 9.05 -1.93
N LEU A 21 5.10 8.04 -2.30
CA LEU A 21 5.22 6.70 -1.72
C LEU A 21 6.39 5.94 -2.33
N LEU A 22 6.62 6.04 -3.64
CA LEU A 22 7.76 5.40 -4.31
C LEU A 22 9.10 6.03 -3.93
N SER A 23 9.14 7.27 -3.45
CA SER A 23 10.37 7.89 -2.94
C SER A 23 10.80 7.35 -1.56
N LYS A 24 9.92 6.63 -0.85
CA LYS A 24 10.25 6.04 0.45
C LYS A 24 11.20 4.86 0.24
N PRO A 25 12.27 4.74 1.04
CA PRO A 25 13.36 3.80 0.76
C PRO A 25 12.89 2.35 0.70
N ASN A 26 11.92 1.94 1.51
CA ASN A 26 11.48 0.55 1.55
C ASN A 26 10.40 0.18 0.52
N VAL A 27 9.80 1.17 -0.15
CA VAL A 27 8.68 0.94 -1.10
C VAL A 27 9.26 0.56 -2.47
N VAL A 28 8.72 -0.51 -3.07
CA VAL A 28 9.12 -1.01 -4.39
C VAL A 28 8.01 -0.96 -5.43
N GLY A 29 6.76 -0.75 -5.00
CA GLY A 29 5.65 -0.67 -5.92
C GLY A 29 4.33 -0.33 -5.25
N LEU A 30 3.38 0.09 -6.08
CA LEU A 30 2.02 0.40 -5.67
C LEU A 30 1.02 -0.32 -6.57
N GLY A 31 -0.06 -0.81 -5.99
CA GLY A 31 -1.14 -1.50 -6.68
C GLY A 31 -2.51 -1.05 -6.17
N VAL A 32 -3.55 -1.45 -6.89
CA VAL A 32 -4.94 -1.30 -6.46
C VAL A 32 -5.53 -2.70 -6.40
N GLY A 33 -6.14 -3.07 -5.28
CA GLY A 33 -6.73 -4.38 -5.14
C GLY A 33 -7.43 -4.60 -3.82
N TYR A 34 -7.93 -5.81 -3.64
CA TYR A 34 -8.57 -6.23 -2.41
C TYR A 34 -7.52 -6.42 -1.31
N ARG A 35 -7.83 -5.90 -0.14
CA ARG A 35 -6.99 -6.01 1.05
C ARG A 35 -6.94 -7.46 1.53
N GLU A 36 -5.79 -7.88 2.04
CA GLU A 36 -5.66 -9.13 2.77
C GLU A 36 -5.63 -8.88 4.28
N VAL A 37 -6.38 -9.65 5.06
CA VAL A 37 -6.29 -9.64 6.53
C VAL A 37 -6.18 -11.09 7.01
N GLY A 38 -5.08 -11.43 7.68
CA GLY A 38 -4.88 -12.78 8.23
C GLY A 38 -4.84 -13.90 7.18
N GLY A 39 -4.38 -13.62 5.95
CA GLY A 39 -4.36 -14.59 4.85
C GLY A 39 -5.69 -14.71 4.10
N GLN A 40 -6.70 -13.93 4.46
CA GLN A 40 -8.01 -13.93 3.80
C GLN A 40 -8.20 -12.64 3.01
N MET A 41 -8.60 -12.78 1.74
CA MET A 41 -9.06 -11.67 0.91
C MET A 41 -10.33 -11.08 1.52
N THR A 42 -10.35 -9.76 1.68
CA THR A 42 -11.53 -9.02 2.10
C THR A 42 -12.24 -8.44 0.88
N ASP A 43 -13.48 -7.98 1.08
CA ASP A 43 -14.27 -7.23 0.10
C ASP A 43 -13.86 -5.75 0.01
N GLN A 44 -12.83 -5.32 0.76
CA GLN A 44 -12.38 -3.94 0.81
C GLN A 44 -11.28 -3.68 -0.20
N VAL A 45 -11.60 -2.87 -1.22
CA VAL A 45 -10.60 -2.34 -2.15
C VAL A 45 -9.77 -1.26 -1.45
N GLY A 46 -8.46 -1.32 -1.65
CA GLY A 46 -7.51 -0.40 -1.06
C GLY A 46 -6.24 -0.21 -1.88
N LEU A 47 -5.39 0.69 -1.40
CA LEU A 47 -4.08 0.95 -1.97
C LEU A 47 -3.10 -0.11 -1.46
N ILE A 48 -2.60 -0.95 -2.35
CA ILE A 48 -1.59 -1.96 -2.01
C ILE A 48 -0.21 -1.29 -2.11
N VAL A 49 0.54 -1.29 -1.03
CA VAL A 49 1.92 -0.79 -0.97
C VAL A 49 2.86 -1.97 -0.83
N MET A 50 3.67 -2.20 -1.84
CA MET A 50 4.65 -3.28 -1.88
C MET A 50 5.96 -2.76 -1.32
N VAL A 51 6.49 -3.47 -0.31
CA VAL A 51 7.75 -3.13 0.36
C VAL A 51 8.76 -4.27 0.26
N ARG A 52 10.06 -3.94 0.34
CA ARG A 52 11.13 -4.94 0.32
C ARG A 52 11.07 -5.86 1.53
N ARG A 53 10.87 -5.28 2.72
CA ARG A 53 10.78 -5.99 4.00
C ARG A 53 9.84 -5.29 4.96
N LYS A 54 9.13 -6.00 5.84
CA LYS A 54 8.42 -5.37 6.96
C LYS A 54 9.42 -4.97 8.03
N VAL A 55 9.33 -3.73 8.46
CA VAL A 55 10.14 -3.18 9.56
C VAL A 55 9.18 -2.79 10.69
N PRO A 56 9.46 -3.16 11.95
CA PRO A 56 8.69 -2.70 13.10
C PRO A 56 8.57 -1.17 13.14
N LEU A 57 7.41 -0.66 13.57
CA LEU A 57 7.12 0.79 13.56
C LEU A 57 8.07 1.61 14.45
N ASP A 58 8.58 1.02 15.52
CA ASP A 58 9.57 1.62 16.43
C ASP A 58 10.97 1.75 15.82
N GLN A 59 11.23 1.04 14.73
CA GLN A 59 12.49 1.10 13.97
C GLN A 59 12.37 1.93 12.68
N LEU A 60 11.19 2.47 12.39
CA LEU A 60 10.93 3.32 11.22
C LEU A 60 11.00 4.79 11.62
N ALA A 61 11.67 5.60 10.79
CA ALA A 61 11.55 7.04 10.93
C ALA A 61 10.11 7.47 10.58
N PRO A 62 9.58 8.56 11.16
CA PRO A 62 8.21 9.00 10.90
C PRO A 62 7.87 9.16 9.41
N GLN A 63 8.82 9.61 8.58
CA GLN A 63 8.64 9.72 7.13
C GLN A 63 8.60 8.38 6.37
N GLU A 64 9.08 7.29 6.97
CA GLU A 64 9.06 5.95 6.36
C GLU A 64 7.77 5.19 6.66
N VAL A 65 7.04 5.61 7.71
CA VAL A 65 5.78 5.00 8.10
C VAL A 65 4.75 5.26 7.01
N ILE A 66 4.17 4.18 6.49
CA ILE A 66 3.03 4.24 5.58
C ILE A 66 1.77 4.37 6.44
N PRO A 67 0.98 5.44 6.28
CA PRO A 67 -0.28 5.59 7.01
C PRO A 67 -1.23 4.44 6.71
N ALA A 68 -1.97 3.95 7.70
CA ALA A 68 -2.96 2.88 7.52
C ALA A 68 -4.14 3.27 6.59
N GLN A 69 -4.33 4.58 6.39
CA GLN A 69 -5.31 5.14 5.46
C GLN A 69 -4.76 6.42 4.82
N ILE A 70 -5.08 6.64 3.54
CA ILE A 70 -4.78 7.88 2.80
C ILE A 70 -6.09 8.38 2.20
N GLU A 71 -6.52 9.58 2.60
CA GLU A 71 -7.81 10.16 2.21
C GLU A 71 -9.01 9.21 2.40
N GLY A 72 -9.00 8.45 3.50
CA GLY A 72 -10.05 7.46 3.82
C GLY A 72 -9.92 6.12 3.08
N ILE A 73 -8.95 5.99 2.16
CA ILE A 73 -8.64 4.72 1.48
C ILE A 73 -7.72 3.88 2.36
N PRO A 74 -8.08 2.62 2.69
CA PRO A 74 -7.21 1.74 3.44
C PRO A 74 -5.95 1.41 2.64
N THR A 75 -4.82 1.40 3.32
CA THR A 75 -3.55 0.92 2.76
C THR A 75 -3.30 -0.53 3.21
N ASP A 76 -2.73 -1.32 2.32
CA ASP A 76 -2.33 -2.70 2.57
C ASP A 76 -0.84 -2.86 2.28
N VAL A 77 -0.03 -3.03 3.32
CA VAL A 77 1.44 -3.13 3.21
C VAL A 77 1.85 -4.59 3.07
N ARG A 78 2.32 -4.94 1.87
CA ARG A 78 2.75 -6.30 1.52
C ARG A 78 4.26 -6.38 1.32
N GLU A 79 4.88 -7.33 2.01
CA GLU A 79 6.28 -7.65 1.79
C GLU A 79 6.39 -8.55 0.56
N VAL A 80 7.19 -8.13 -0.42
CA VAL A 80 7.40 -8.88 -1.67
C VAL A 80 8.86 -9.28 -1.90
N GLY A 81 9.77 -8.89 -1.01
CA GLY A 81 11.20 -9.13 -1.17
C GLY A 81 11.83 -8.27 -2.28
N GLU A 82 12.86 -8.80 -2.93
CA GLU A 82 13.50 -8.14 -4.08
C GLU A 82 12.71 -8.39 -5.37
N VAL A 83 12.25 -7.30 -5.99
CA VAL A 83 11.65 -7.35 -7.32
C VAL A 83 12.77 -7.34 -8.36
N ARG A 84 12.85 -8.38 -9.20
CA ARG A 84 13.82 -8.49 -10.30
C ARG A 84 13.09 -8.75 -11.62
N ALA A 85 13.46 -7.99 -12.66
CA ALA A 85 13.03 -8.31 -14.02
C ALA A 85 13.80 -9.54 -14.50
N LEU A 86 13.08 -10.61 -14.86
CA LEU A 86 13.67 -11.75 -15.56
C LEU A 86 13.72 -11.38 -17.05
N SER A 87 14.94 -11.19 -17.56
CA SER A 87 15.23 -10.96 -18.99
C SER A 87 15.43 -12.28 -19.72
#